data_AF-A0A2H6GQV2-F1
#
_entry.id   AF-A0A2H6GQV2-F1
#
_cell.length_a   1.000
_cell.length_b   1.000
_cell.length_c   1.000
_cell.angle_alpha   90.00
_cell.angle_beta   90.00
_cell.angle_gamma   90.00
#
_symmetry.space_group_name_H-M   'P 1'
#
loop_
_entity.id
_entity.type
_entity.pdbx_description
1 polymer ?
#
loop_
_entity_poly.entity_id
_entity_poly.type
_entity_poly.pdbx_seq_one_letter_code
_entity_poly.pdbx_strand_id
1 'polypeptide(L)'
;MKIRGAGGGNGYDFFINMDNIYLQTEMKGDSKTEPTILEARYRFGMILLGISILDFEENRRKKDNIDNDNGISVNEKISLFTEAISPTLLPMIASLGSSEFEA
;
A
#
# COMPACT_ATOMS: atom_id res chain seq x y z
N MET A 1 9.83 0.98 8.76
CA MET A 1 10.29 -0.32 9.30
C MET A 1 11.35 -0.86 8.36
N LYS A 2 12.60 -1.03 8.80
CA LYS A 2 13.68 -1.60 7.98
C LYS A 2 13.70 -3.11 8.25
N ILE A 3 13.18 -3.92 7.36
CA ILE A 3 13.30 -5.38 7.48
C ILE A 3 14.69 -5.74 6.95
N ARG A 4 15.64 -6.02 7.84
CA ARG A 4 16.89 -6.66 7.45
C ARG A 4 16.55 -8.07 7.00
N GLY A 5 16.68 -8.34 5.71
CA GLY A 5 16.39 -9.64 5.11
C GLY A 5 17.09 -10.78 5.84
N ALA A 6 16.31 -11.80 6.18
CA ALA A 6 16.78 -13.11 6.61
C ALA A 6 16.55 -14.09 5.45
N GLY A 7 17.47 -14.13 4.49
CA GLY A 7 17.46 -15.07 3.37
C GLY A 7 18.14 -14.48 2.15
N GLY A 8 19.15 -15.18 1.60
CA GLY A 8 19.98 -14.72 0.48
C GLY A 8 19.29 -14.69 -0.88
N GLY A 9 18.16 -13.99 -0.98
CA GLY A 9 17.46 -13.68 -2.23
C GLY A 9 17.29 -12.17 -2.42
N ASN A 10 17.13 -11.73 -3.67
CA ASN A 10 16.82 -10.34 -4.03
C ASN A 10 15.47 -9.91 -3.42
N GLY A 11 15.51 -9.39 -2.19
CA GLY A 11 14.36 -8.81 -1.52
C GLY A 11 14.10 -7.37 -2.01
N TYR A 12 12.84 -6.95 -1.93
CA TYR A 12 12.44 -5.57 -2.21
C TYR A 12 12.17 -4.81 -0.91
N ASP A 13 12.72 -3.61 -0.81
CA ASP A 13 12.43 -2.65 0.25
C ASP A 13 11.69 -1.45 -0.34
N PHE A 14 10.59 -1.04 0.27
CA PHE A 14 9.90 0.21 -0.06
C PHE A 14 9.40 0.93 1.20
N PHE A 15 9.26 2.25 1.10
CA PHE A 15 8.83 3.10 2.20
C PHE A 15 7.32 3.32 2.14
N ILE A 16 6.69 3.34 3.32
CA ILE A 16 5.31 3.78 3.50
C ILE A 16 5.32 5.12 4.23
N ASN A 17 4.60 6.10 3.68
CA ASN A 17 4.42 7.40 4.32
C ASN A 17 3.35 7.30 5.43
N MET A 18 3.77 7.03 6.66
CA MET A 18 2.87 7.00 7.82
C MET A 18 2.51 8.41 8.34
N ASP A 19 3.24 9.45 7.91
CA ASP A 19 2.95 10.85 8.22
C ASP A 19 2.02 11.48 7.16
N ASN A 20 1.31 10.65 6.40
CA ASN A 20 0.46 11.10 5.30
C ASN A 20 -0.72 11.95 5.80
N ILE A 21 -0.95 13.11 5.17
CA ILE A 21 -2.02 14.04 5.54
C ILE A 21 -3.41 13.40 5.54
N TYR A 22 -3.67 12.45 4.65
CA TYR A 22 -4.96 11.76 4.56
C TYR A 22 -5.16 10.81 5.74
N LEU A 23 -4.14 10.07 6.15
CA LEU A 23 -4.18 9.26 7.38
C LEU A 23 -4.44 10.15 8.61
N GLN A 24 -3.70 11.25 8.73
CA GLN A 24 -3.87 12.19 9.84
C GLN A 24 -5.25 12.88 9.86
N THR A 25 -5.86 13.07 8.69
CA THR A 25 -7.20 13.65 8.55
C THR A 25 -8.25 12.66 9.03
N GLU A 26 -8.16 11.40 8.62
CA GLU A 26 -9.06 10.32 9.06
C GLU A 26 -8.94 10.08 10.57
N MET A 27 -7.73 10.04 11.13
CA MET A 27 -7.52 9.90 12.58
C MET A 27 -8.13 11.04 13.40
N LYS A 28 -8.22 12.25 12.84
CA LYS A 28 -8.87 13.40 13.49
C LYS A 28 -10.39 13.41 13.29
N GLY A 29 -10.86 12.87 12.15
CA GLY A 29 -12.27 12.88 11.75
C GLY A 29 -13.07 11.72 12.32
N ASP A 30 -12.46 10.54 12.48
CA ASP A 30 -13.11 9.34 13.02
C ASP A 30 -12.94 9.26 14.54
N SER A 31 -14.00 9.60 15.27
CA SER A 31 -14.05 9.52 16.73
C SER A 31 -14.44 8.14 17.28
N LYS A 32 -14.79 7.19 16.41
CA LYS A 32 -15.29 5.85 16.79
C LYS A 32 -14.21 4.79 16.73
N THR A 33 -13.24 4.95 15.83
CA THR A 33 -12.14 4.00 15.65
C THR A 33 -10.89 4.47 16.39
N GLU A 34 -10.29 3.57 17.16
CA GLU A 34 -9.00 3.84 17.81
C GLU A 34 -7.92 4.23 16.78
N PRO A 35 -7.13 5.29 16.99
CA PRO A 35 -6.15 5.76 16.02
C PRO A 35 -5.14 4.69 15.59
N THR A 36 -4.77 3.80 16.51
CA THR A 36 -3.86 2.67 16.24
C THR A 36 -4.44 1.65 15.25
N ILE A 37 -5.77 1.50 15.21
CA ILE A 37 -6.46 0.65 14.23
C ILE A 37 -6.42 1.31 12.85
N LEU A 38 -6.63 2.61 12.77
CA LEU A 38 -6.54 3.37 11.51
C LEU A 38 -5.11 3.32 10.94
N GLU A 39 -4.10 3.51 11.79
CA GLU A 39 -2.69 3.34 11.41
C GLU A 39 -2.40 1.93 10.91
N ALA A 40 -2.90 0.90 11.59
CA ALA A 40 -2.70 -0.49 11.18
C ALA A 40 -3.36 -0.77 9.83
N ARG A 41 -4.61 -0.34 9.64
CA ARG A 41 -5.36 -0.48 8.36
C ARG A 41 -4.63 0.21 7.22
N TYR A 42 -4.19 1.45 7.43
CA TYR A 42 -3.45 2.21 6.43
C TYR A 42 -2.12 1.53 6.10
N ARG A 43 -1.33 1.18 7.13
CA ARG A 43 -0.01 0.56 6.96
C ARG A 43 -0.11 -0.77 6.21
N PHE A 44 -0.98 -1.67 6.66
CA PHE A 44 -1.12 -2.99 6.04
C PHE A 44 -1.77 -2.90 4.66
N GLY A 45 -2.75 -2.02 4.47
CA GLY A 45 -3.32 -1.75 3.15
C GLY A 45 -2.26 -1.30 2.14
N MET A 46 -1.44 -0.31 2.50
CA MET A 46 -0.35 0.17 1.63
C MET A 46 0.72 -0.89 1.36
N ILE A 47 1.07 -1.70 2.36
CA ILE A 47 2.02 -2.83 2.19
C ILE A 47 1.48 -3.84 1.19
N LEU A 48 0.21 -4.26 1.32
CA LEU A 48 -0.42 -5.24 0.44
C LEU A 48 -0.51 -4.72 -1.00
N LEU A 49 -0.85 -3.45 -1.19
CA LEU A 49 -0.89 -2.81 -2.50
C LEU A 49 0.52 -2.74 -3.12
N GLY A 50 1.53 -2.34 -2.35
CA GLY A 50 2.91 -2.29 -2.81
C GLY A 50 3.45 -3.66 -3.23
N ILE A 51 3.20 -4.70 -2.43
CA ILE A 51 3.60 -6.09 -2.76
C ILE A 51 2.87 -6.59 -4.01
N SER A 52 1.58 -6.30 -4.14
CA SER A 52 0.80 -6.69 -5.33
C SER A 52 1.35 -6.08 -6.62
N ILE A 53 1.77 -4.82 -6.57
CA ILE A 53 2.38 -4.14 -7.74
C ILE A 53 3.76 -4.74 -8.05
N LEU A 54 4.57 -5.03 -7.03
CA LEU A 54 5.87 -5.69 -7.22
C LEU A 54 5.71 -7.04 -7.91
N ASP A 55 4.86 -7.90 -7.38
CA ASP A 55 4.61 -9.23 -7.94
C ASP A 55 4.04 -9.15 -9.36
N PHE A 56 3.09 -8.25 -9.60
CA PHE A 56 2.53 -8.01 -10.94
C PHE A 56 3.61 -7.61 -11.95
N GLU A 57 4.47 -6.65 -11.61
CA GLU A 57 5.54 -6.18 -12.51
C GLU A 57 6.64 -7.22 -12.70
N GLU A 58 7.00 -7.99 -11.67
CA GLU A 58 7.98 -9.08 -11.79
C GLU A 58 7.48 -10.19 -12.73
N ASN A 59 6.22 -10.61 -12.56
CA ASN A 59 5.60 -11.61 -13.41
C ASN A 59 5.42 -11.12 -14.85
N ARG A 60 5.09 -9.83 -15.05
CA ARG A 60 5.03 -9.20 -16.38
C ARG A 60 6.40 -9.23 -17.07
N ARG A 61 7.47 -8.81 -16.40
CA ARG A 61 8.84 -8.81 -16.96
C ARG A 61 9.30 -10.21 -17.38
N LYS A 62 9.04 -11.22 -16.53
CA LYS A 62 9.35 -12.63 -16.83
C LYS A 62 8.63 -13.12 -18.08
N LYS A 63 7.35 -12.79 -18.24
CA LYS A 63 6.53 -13.23 -19.37
C LYS A 63 6.96 -12.58 -20.69
N ASP A 64 7.30 -11.30 -20.66
CA ASP A 64 7.58 -10.52 -21.86
C ASP A 64 9.08 -10.51 -22.25
N ASN A 65 9.96 -11.19 -21.50
CA ASN A 65 11.42 -11.16 -21.64
C ASN A 65 11.97 -9.71 -21.72
N ILE A 66 11.41 -8.80 -20.93
CA ILE A 66 11.81 -7.40 -20.89
C ILE A 66 12.90 -7.25 -19.83
N ASP A 67 14.16 -7.24 -20.28
CA ASP A 67 15.32 -7.08 -19.38
C ASP A 67 15.54 -5.63 -18.92
N ASN A 68 15.07 -4.63 -19.68
CA ASN A 68 15.13 -3.22 -19.28
C ASN A 68 13.99 -2.42 -19.93
N ASP A 69 13.02 -2.03 -19.10
CA ASP A 69 11.97 -1.10 -19.47
C ASP A 69 12.51 0.34 -19.29
N ASN A 70 12.62 1.12 -20.37
CA ASN A 70 12.98 2.56 -20.31
C ASN A 70 11.82 3.42 -19.75
N GLY A 71 10.71 2.80 -19.36
CA GLY A 71 9.57 3.44 -18.70
C GLY A 71 9.76 3.68 -17.21
N ILE A 72 8.65 3.98 -16.55
CA ILE A 72 8.57 4.28 -15.11
C ILE A 72 9.00 3.04 -14.31
N SER A 73 9.93 3.22 -13.37
CA SER A 73 10.42 2.14 -12.52
C SER A 73 9.30 1.55 -11.64
N VAL A 74 9.46 0.31 -11.17
CA VAL A 74 8.45 -0.30 -10.29
C VAL A 74 8.27 0.48 -8.98
N ASN A 75 9.35 1.06 -8.46
CA ASN A 75 9.30 1.90 -7.26
C ASN A 75 8.48 3.18 -7.50
N GLU A 76 8.66 3.83 -8.65
CA GLU A 76 7.85 5.00 -9.02
C GLU A 76 6.38 4.62 -9.24
N LYS A 77 6.08 3.46 -9.84
CA LYS A 77 4.70 2.96 -9.95
C LYS A 77 4.05 2.77 -8.58
N ILE A 78 4.78 2.15 -7.63
CA ILE A 78 4.31 1.99 -6.24
C ILE A 78 4.08 3.36 -5.60
N SER A 79 5.02 4.30 -5.77
CA SER A 79 4.90 5.65 -5.22
C SER A 79 3.66 6.37 -5.74
N LEU A 80 3.49 6.43 -7.06
CA LEU A 80 2.36 7.11 -7.70
C LEU A 80 1.03 6.47 -7.30
N PHE A 81 0.97 5.14 -7.24
CA PHE A 81 -0.25 4.43 -6.89
C PHE A 81 -0.61 4.61 -5.41
N THR A 82 0.36 4.47 -4.51
CA THR A 82 0.13 4.65 -3.07
C THR A 82 -0.22 6.10 -2.72
N GLU A 83 0.31 7.08 -3.45
CA GLU A 83 -0.11 8.48 -3.37
C GLU A 83 -1.58 8.64 -3.80
N ALA A 84 -1.95 8.08 -4.96
CA ALA A 84 -3.29 8.21 -5.51
C ALA A 84 -4.38 7.54 -4.66
N ILE A 85 -4.08 6.40 -4.02
CA ILE A 85 -5.04 5.65 -3.20
C ILE A 85 -5.16 6.17 -1.77
N SER A 86 -4.15 6.90 -1.28
CA SER A 86 -4.11 7.39 0.09
C SER A 86 -5.37 8.13 0.57
N PRO A 87 -6.02 9.04 -0.20
CA PRO A 87 -7.23 9.72 0.25
C PRO A 87 -8.45 8.80 0.37
N THR A 88 -8.46 7.65 -0.31
CA THR A 88 -9.65 6.79 -0.41
C THR A 88 -9.50 5.45 0.31
N LEU A 89 -8.28 5.04 0.66
CA LEU A 89 -8.01 3.75 1.29
C LEU A 89 -8.81 3.53 2.58
N LEU A 90 -8.74 4.46 3.54
CA LEU A 90 -9.44 4.33 4.82
C LEU A 90 -10.96 4.49 4.67
N PRO A 91 -11.49 5.48 3.92
CA PRO A 91 -12.92 5.56 3.63
C PRO A 91 -13.47 4.28 2.98
N MET A 92 -12.71 3.68 2.07
CA MET A 92 -13.09 2.41 1.42
C MET A 92 -13.15 1.26 2.42
N ILE A 93 -12.14 1.11 3.29
CA ILE A 93 -12.12 0.07 4.33
C ILE A 93 -13.28 0.28 5.32
N ALA A 94 -13.56 1.53 5.70
CA ALA A 94 -14.67 1.86 6.60
C ALA A 94 -16.02 1.51 5.97
N SER A 95 -16.22 1.85 4.70
CA SER A 95 -17.44 1.50 3.95
C SER A 95 -17.63 -0.01 3.90
N LEU A 96 -16.61 -0.77 3.51
CA LEU A 96 -16.67 -2.24 3.43
C LEU A 96 -16.93 -2.89 4.79
N GLY A 97 -16.32 -2.37 5.86
CA GLY A 97 -16.53 -2.85 7.24
C GLY A 97 -17.91 -2.48 7.80
N SER A 98 -18.54 -1.42 7.30
CA SER A 98 -19.92 -1.03 7.66
C SER A 98 -21.00 -1.78 6.88
N SER A 99 -20.64 -2.40 5.76
CA SER A 99 -21.56 -3.15 4.89
C SER A 99 -21.78 -4.59 5.31
N GLU A 100 -21.20 -5.05 6.43
CA GLU A 100 -21.76 -6.21 7.14
C GLU A 100 -23.10 -5.78 7.76
N PHE A 101 -24.20 -6.43 7.38
CA PHE A 101 -25.61 -6.25 7.83
C PHE A 101 -26.58 -5.42 6.96
N GLU A 102 -26.53 -5.52 5.64
CA GLU A 102 -27.78 -5.47 4.85
C GLU A 102 -28.03 -6.84 4.21
N ALA A 103 -28.73 -7.70 4.94
CA ALA A 103 -29.32 -8.96 4.48
C ALA A 103 -30.82 -8.94 4.79
#